data_AF-A0A7U9RE09-F1
#
_entry.id   AF-A0A7U9RE09-F1
#
_cell.length_a   1.000
_cell.length_b   1.000
_cell.length_c   1.000
_cell.angle_alpha   90.00
_cell.angle_beta   90.00
_cell.angle_gamma   90.00
#
_symmetry.space_group_name_H-M   'P 1'
#
loop_
_entity.id
_entity.type
_entity.pdbx_description
1 polymer ?
#
loop_
_entity_poly.entity_id
_entity_poly.type
_entity_poly.pdbx_seq_one_letter_code
_entity_poly.pdbx_strand_id
1 'polypeptide(L)'
;MAAAYEKYCAKKYLKIYKDEYSHILGTKTSANALKTAERKAQKTAIESAFKMALKKYPDVSPADLWDAIYSAHLLRKTGQIIKSDVIESVISADQSWKKSSGHAFESYIAETVNPALKRNGLQFLLQKDLQKLIKKGKIANGNKELKWLESQVKKDVFDLYALYEFQQKKYVYGVIQSKTSIRDRVSRDREPSMNAMKQPFWSVAVTLNGDFFKGDKFNEMVNGGTTEFQQNGWHGMYVLSNTTNDDRIYLVDDQLSLLVDHAIQASQVFTSRQTFTSKWKAQ
;
A
#
# COMPACT_ATOMS: atom_id res chain seq x y z
N MET A 1 35.00 -22.39 -4.79
CA MET A 1 34.53 -23.12 -6.00
C MET A 1 33.10 -23.58 -5.74
N ALA A 2 32.17 -23.34 -6.66
CA ALA A 2 30.79 -23.80 -6.51
C ALA A 2 30.71 -25.33 -6.42
N ALA A 3 29.89 -25.83 -5.50
CA ALA A 3 29.69 -27.25 -5.25
C ALA A 3 29.10 -27.95 -6.50
N ALA A 4 29.29 -29.26 -6.60
CA ALA A 4 28.83 -30.03 -7.77
C ALA A 4 27.30 -29.95 -7.96
N TYR A 5 26.53 -29.95 -6.87
CA TYR A 5 25.08 -29.83 -6.92
C TYR A 5 24.63 -28.45 -7.39
N GLU A 6 25.32 -27.37 -6.99
CA GLU A 6 25.00 -26.00 -7.42
C GLU A 6 25.14 -25.84 -8.93
N LYS A 7 26.25 -26.32 -9.49
CA LYS A 7 26.49 -26.34 -10.95
C LYS A 7 25.42 -27.16 -11.68
N TYR A 8 25.01 -28.28 -11.11
CA TYR A 8 23.97 -29.11 -11.69
C TYR A 8 22.60 -28.42 -11.68
N CYS A 9 22.19 -27.86 -10.54
CA CYS A 9 20.94 -27.09 -10.39
C CYS A 9 20.89 -25.94 -11.39
N ALA A 10 21.96 -25.14 -11.49
CA ALA A 10 22.04 -24.03 -12.43
C ALA A 10 21.92 -24.49 -13.89
N LYS A 11 22.67 -25.53 -14.28
CA LYS A 11 22.62 -26.08 -15.65
C LYS A 11 21.23 -26.59 -16.00
N LYS A 12 20.57 -27.32 -15.10
CA LYS A 12 19.23 -27.86 -15.34
C LYS A 12 18.18 -26.77 -15.39
N TYR A 13 18.20 -25.84 -14.44
CA TYR A 13 17.30 -24.70 -14.41
C TYR A 13 17.36 -23.90 -15.72
N LEU A 14 18.56 -23.47 -16.13
CA LEU A 14 18.74 -22.64 -17.31
C LEU A 14 18.34 -23.35 -18.61
N LYS A 15 18.69 -24.64 -18.74
CA LYS A 15 18.31 -25.44 -19.91
C LYS A 15 16.78 -25.55 -20.01
N ILE A 16 16.12 -25.99 -18.94
CA ILE A 16 14.67 -26.21 -18.94
C ILE A 16 13.95 -24.87 -19.17
N TYR A 17 14.40 -23.79 -18.54
CA TYR A 17 13.84 -22.47 -18.78
C TYR A 17 13.91 -22.08 -20.26
N LYS A 18 15.08 -22.25 -20.91
CA LYS A 18 15.28 -21.87 -22.31
C LYS A 18 14.35 -22.69 -23.23
N ASP A 19 14.33 -24.00 -23.03
CA ASP A 19 13.53 -24.92 -23.85
C ASP A 19 12.02 -24.60 -23.71
N GLU A 20 11.54 -24.45 -22.47
CA GLU A 20 10.14 -24.12 -22.18
C GLU A 20 9.76 -22.72 -22.65
N TYR A 21 10.64 -21.74 -22.48
CA TYR A 21 10.36 -20.36 -22.90
C TYR A 21 10.17 -20.29 -24.41
N SER A 22 11.08 -20.90 -25.18
CA SER A 22 10.98 -20.97 -26.63
C SER A 22 9.73 -21.72 -27.09
N HIS A 23 9.40 -22.85 -26.44
CA HIS A 23 8.21 -23.63 -26.76
C HIS A 23 6.91 -22.85 -26.50
N ILE A 24 6.79 -22.18 -25.35
CA ILE A 24 5.56 -21.46 -24.97
C ILE A 24 5.40 -20.15 -25.76
N LEU A 25 6.50 -19.46 -26.05
CA LEU A 25 6.48 -18.22 -26.81
C LEU A 25 6.14 -18.49 -28.29
N GLY A 26 6.72 -19.55 -28.88
CA GLY A 26 6.58 -19.83 -30.30
C GLY A 26 6.97 -18.61 -31.15
N THR A 27 6.05 -18.17 -32.00
CA THR A 27 6.22 -16.98 -32.86
C THR A 27 5.60 -15.70 -32.29
N LYS A 28 5.05 -15.74 -31.07
CA LYS A 28 4.35 -14.59 -30.47
C LYS A 28 5.34 -13.51 -30.05
N THR A 29 5.02 -12.25 -30.35
CA THR A 29 5.90 -11.10 -30.07
C THR A 29 5.31 -10.09 -29.10
N SER A 30 4.04 -10.23 -28.70
CA SER A 30 3.40 -9.25 -27.82
C SER A 30 4.01 -9.24 -26.42
N ALA A 31 4.04 -8.07 -25.78
CA ALA A 31 4.58 -7.90 -24.43
C ALA A 31 3.88 -8.83 -23.40
N ASN A 32 2.58 -9.06 -23.55
CA ASN A 32 1.84 -9.99 -22.71
C ASN A 32 2.21 -11.46 -22.98
N ALA A 33 2.44 -11.84 -24.24
CA ALA A 33 2.91 -13.18 -24.57
C ALA A 33 4.31 -13.44 -23.99
N LEU A 34 5.23 -12.48 -24.12
CA LEU A 34 6.58 -12.55 -23.56
C LEU A 34 6.55 -12.73 -22.03
N LYS A 35 5.76 -11.93 -21.31
CA LYS A 35 5.59 -12.04 -19.85
C LYS A 35 4.96 -13.37 -19.44
N THR A 36 3.98 -13.85 -20.20
CA THR A 36 3.29 -15.12 -19.90
C THR A 36 4.22 -16.31 -20.12
N ALA A 37 4.96 -16.31 -21.23
CA ALA A 37 5.96 -17.34 -21.53
C ALA A 37 7.04 -17.38 -20.45
N GLU A 38 7.58 -16.22 -20.05
CA GLU A 38 8.58 -16.14 -18.97
C GLU A 38 8.06 -16.75 -17.67
N ARG A 39 6.86 -16.36 -17.23
CA ARG A 39 6.27 -16.82 -15.96
C ARG A 39 6.02 -18.33 -15.94
N LYS A 40 5.56 -18.89 -17.06
CA LYS A 40 5.32 -20.34 -17.15
C LYS A 40 6.64 -21.11 -17.23
N ALA A 41 7.56 -20.68 -18.09
CA ALA A 41 8.86 -21.35 -18.26
C ALA A 41 9.69 -21.35 -16.97
N GLN A 42 9.74 -20.23 -16.23
CA GLN A 42 10.46 -20.19 -14.96
C GLN A 42 9.84 -21.11 -13.91
N LYS A 43 8.50 -21.25 -13.87
CA LYS A 43 7.82 -22.15 -12.94
C LYS A 43 8.18 -23.60 -13.25
N THR A 44 8.06 -24.00 -14.51
CA THR A 44 8.43 -25.35 -14.97
C THR A 44 9.89 -25.65 -14.70
N ALA A 45 10.78 -24.69 -14.94
CA ALA A 45 12.22 -24.83 -14.69
C ALA A 45 12.55 -25.00 -13.21
N ILE A 46 11.95 -24.22 -12.31
CA ILE A 46 12.14 -24.37 -10.85
C ILE A 46 11.70 -25.76 -10.41
N GLU A 47 10.47 -26.16 -10.75
CA GLU A 47 9.89 -27.44 -10.31
C GLU A 47 10.70 -28.63 -10.84
N SER A 48 11.01 -28.62 -12.13
CA SER A 48 11.69 -29.74 -12.79
C SER A 48 13.15 -29.83 -12.38
N ALA A 49 13.86 -28.70 -12.26
CA ALA A 49 15.24 -28.71 -11.76
C ALA A 49 15.30 -29.23 -10.33
N PHE A 50 14.35 -28.86 -9.46
CA PHE A 50 14.30 -29.33 -8.09
C PHE A 50 14.06 -30.83 -8.00
N LYS A 51 13.05 -31.35 -8.72
CA LYS A 51 12.79 -32.80 -8.81
C LYS A 51 14.01 -33.57 -9.32
N MET A 52 14.72 -33.03 -10.30
CA MET A 52 15.94 -33.65 -10.84
C MET A 52 17.13 -33.57 -9.88
N ALA A 53 17.22 -32.51 -9.06
CA ALA A 53 18.27 -32.33 -8.07
C ALA A 53 18.09 -33.30 -6.89
N LEU A 54 16.87 -33.41 -6.35
CA LEU A 54 16.53 -34.35 -5.28
C LEU A 54 16.88 -35.79 -5.64
N LYS A 55 16.61 -36.20 -6.88
CA LYS A 55 16.94 -37.55 -7.37
C LYS A 55 18.45 -37.78 -7.51
N LYS A 56 19.22 -36.75 -7.84
CA LYS A 56 20.65 -36.87 -8.15
C LYS A 56 21.54 -36.69 -6.93
N TYR A 57 21.11 -35.85 -5.99
CA TYR A 57 21.84 -35.51 -4.78
C TYR A 57 20.94 -35.78 -3.55
N PRO A 58 20.62 -37.05 -3.27
CA PRO A 58 19.73 -37.41 -2.16
C PRO A 58 20.31 -37.04 -0.79
N ASP A 59 21.65 -36.95 -0.68
CA ASP A 59 22.36 -36.64 0.56
C ASP A 59 22.50 -35.13 0.82
N VAL A 60 22.11 -34.28 -0.14
CA VAL A 60 22.12 -32.82 0.03
C VAL A 60 20.76 -32.37 0.55
N SER A 61 20.77 -31.44 1.51
CA SER A 61 19.54 -30.87 2.07
C SER A 61 18.65 -30.32 0.94
N PRO A 62 17.33 -30.61 0.96
CA PRO A 62 16.38 -29.98 0.04
C PRO A 62 16.42 -28.45 0.05
N ALA A 63 16.76 -27.83 1.19
CA ALA A 63 16.92 -26.38 1.28
C ALA A 63 18.11 -25.89 0.45
N ASP A 64 19.28 -26.52 0.57
CA ASP A 64 20.48 -26.14 -0.19
C ASP A 64 20.29 -26.31 -1.70
N LEU A 65 19.55 -27.36 -2.10
CA LEU A 65 19.17 -27.57 -3.50
C LEU A 65 18.23 -26.47 -4.01
N TRP A 66 17.30 -26.03 -3.16
CA TRP A 66 16.37 -24.94 -3.46
C TRP A 66 17.10 -23.61 -3.60
N ASP A 67 18.05 -23.31 -2.70
CA ASP A 67 18.86 -22.09 -2.73
C ASP A 67 19.79 -22.04 -3.95
N ALA A 68 20.33 -23.19 -4.37
CA ALA A 68 21.08 -23.30 -5.62
C ALA A 68 20.21 -22.97 -6.85
N ILE A 69 18.93 -23.39 -6.87
CA ILE A 69 17.99 -23.06 -7.95
C ILE A 69 17.60 -21.59 -7.88
N TYR A 70 17.37 -21.04 -6.68
CA TYR A 70 17.12 -19.62 -6.48
C TYR A 70 18.27 -18.75 -7.00
N SER A 71 19.52 -19.13 -6.72
CA SER A 71 20.71 -18.47 -7.23
C SER A 71 20.77 -18.50 -8.77
N ALA A 72 20.44 -19.64 -9.39
CA ALA A 72 20.37 -19.76 -10.85
C ALA A 72 19.24 -18.90 -11.46
N HIS A 73 18.12 -18.78 -10.75
CA HIS A 73 17.02 -17.90 -11.13
C HIS A 73 17.45 -16.43 -11.11
N LEU A 74 18.12 -15.99 -10.05
CA LEU A 74 18.63 -14.63 -9.93
C LEU A 74 19.68 -14.31 -10.99
N LEU A 75 20.62 -15.22 -11.26
CA LEU A 75 21.60 -15.08 -12.35
C LEU A 75 20.90 -14.85 -13.69
N ARG A 76 19.87 -15.64 -14.00
CA ARG A 76 19.10 -15.46 -15.24
C ARG A 76 18.40 -14.09 -15.30
N LYS A 77 17.82 -13.66 -14.17
CA LYS A 77 17.04 -12.42 -14.10
C LYS A 77 17.88 -11.15 -14.12
N THR A 78 19.07 -11.20 -13.54
CA THR A 78 19.92 -10.02 -13.31
C THR A 78 21.16 -10.01 -14.20
N GLY A 79 21.51 -11.15 -14.80
CA GLY A 79 22.76 -11.33 -15.55
C GLY A 79 23.99 -11.49 -14.66
N GLN A 80 23.85 -11.50 -13.34
CA GLN A 80 24.98 -11.51 -12.41
C GLN A 80 24.86 -12.62 -11.37
N ILE A 81 26.01 -13.21 -10.99
CA ILE A 81 26.09 -14.10 -9.84
C ILE A 81 26.12 -13.22 -8.60
N ILE A 82 25.08 -13.32 -7.77
CA ILE A 82 24.96 -12.56 -6.53
C ILE A 82 25.22 -13.53 -5.38
N LYS A 83 26.11 -13.16 -4.45
CA LYS A 83 26.38 -13.96 -3.26
C LYS A 83 25.17 -13.96 -2.30
N SER A 84 24.96 -15.05 -1.55
CA SER A 84 23.79 -15.21 -0.66
C SER A 84 23.68 -14.10 0.39
N ASP A 85 24.81 -13.73 1.01
CA ASP A 85 24.90 -12.65 2.01
C ASP A 85 24.46 -11.30 1.45
N VAL A 86 24.79 -11.01 0.19
CA VAL A 86 24.34 -9.80 -0.52
C VAL A 86 22.83 -9.85 -0.77
N ILE A 87 22.29 -11.01 -1.18
CA ILE A 87 20.85 -11.16 -1.42
C ILE A 87 20.06 -10.93 -0.13
N GLU A 88 20.48 -11.58 0.97
CA GLU A 88 19.86 -11.44 2.28
C GLU A 88 19.90 -9.99 2.78
N SER A 89 21.05 -9.32 2.62
CA SER A 89 21.22 -7.91 3.00
C SER A 89 20.28 -7.00 2.21
N VAL A 90 20.13 -7.22 0.90
CA VAL A 90 19.22 -6.45 0.05
C VAL A 90 17.75 -6.71 0.43
N ILE A 91 17.36 -7.96 0.67
CA ILE A 91 16.00 -8.30 1.11
C ILE A 91 15.71 -7.65 2.47
N SER A 92 16.64 -7.73 3.41
CA SER A 92 16.51 -7.11 4.73
C SER A 92 16.36 -5.59 4.61
N ALA A 93 17.18 -4.93 3.79
CA ALA A 93 17.10 -3.50 3.54
C ALA A 93 15.76 -3.11 2.89
N ASP A 94 15.27 -3.86 1.91
CA ASP A 94 13.98 -3.63 1.25
C ASP A 94 12.79 -3.80 2.22
N GLN A 95 12.81 -4.82 3.09
CA GLN A 95 11.77 -5.00 4.12
C GLN A 95 11.81 -3.89 5.17
N SER A 96 13.01 -3.48 5.59
CA SER A 96 13.20 -2.34 6.48
C SER A 96 12.61 -1.08 5.87
N TRP A 97 12.99 -0.75 4.62
CA TRP A 97 12.47 0.40 3.89
C TRP A 97 10.95 0.36 3.75
N LYS A 98 10.36 -0.77 3.33
CA LYS A 98 8.90 -0.93 3.20
C LYS A 98 8.15 -0.64 4.48
N LYS A 99 8.74 -0.94 5.65
CA LYS A 99 8.13 -0.68 6.96
C LYS A 99 8.39 0.75 7.43
N SER A 100 9.63 1.21 7.42
CA SER A 100 10.03 2.48 8.01
C SER A 100 9.60 3.68 7.17
N SER A 101 9.64 3.57 5.84
CA SER A 101 9.23 4.67 4.93
C SER A 101 7.75 5.00 5.07
N GLY A 102 6.89 4.01 5.33
CA GLY A 102 5.46 4.22 5.61
C GLY A 102 5.25 5.06 6.87
N HIS A 103 5.83 4.63 7.98
CA HIS A 103 5.76 5.38 9.24
C HIS A 103 6.39 6.78 9.16
N ALA A 104 7.48 6.92 8.40
CA ALA A 104 8.10 8.21 8.17
C ALA A 104 7.16 9.14 7.39
N PHE A 105 6.45 8.63 6.39
CA PHE A 105 5.48 9.41 5.63
C PHE A 105 4.24 9.80 6.46
N GLU A 106 3.74 8.90 7.30
CA GLU A 106 2.69 9.23 8.29
C GLU A 106 3.12 10.37 9.21
N SER A 107 4.35 10.30 9.72
CA SER A 107 4.92 11.31 10.62
C SER A 107 5.09 12.65 9.90
N TYR A 108 5.61 12.62 8.67
CA TYR A 108 5.71 13.81 7.81
C TYR A 108 4.35 14.51 7.67
N ILE A 109 3.29 13.78 7.28
CA ILE A 109 1.97 14.40 7.11
C ILE A 109 1.53 15.06 8.41
N ALA A 110 1.58 14.35 9.54
CA ALA A 110 1.14 14.89 10.82
C ALA A 110 1.98 16.10 11.27
N GLU A 111 3.30 16.05 11.11
CA GLU A 111 4.21 17.14 11.49
C GLU A 111 4.03 18.38 10.62
N THR A 112 3.77 18.22 9.33
CA THR A 112 3.53 19.32 8.39
C THR A 112 2.20 20.03 8.66
N VAL A 113 1.10 19.29 8.85
CA VAL A 113 -0.24 19.92 8.97
C VAL A 113 -0.58 20.41 10.37
N ASN A 114 -0.04 19.76 11.43
CA ASN A 114 -0.42 20.07 12.81
C ASN A 114 -0.15 21.51 13.26
N PRO A 115 0.93 22.20 12.85
CA PRO A 115 1.14 23.62 13.16
C PRO A 115 -0.02 24.51 12.71
N ALA A 116 -0.58 24.26 11.52
CA ALA A 116 -1.70 25.02 10.99
C ALA A 116 -3.04 24.60 11.64
N LEU A 117 -3.25 23.29 11.84
CA LEU A 117 -4.48 22.74 12.43
C LEU A 117 -4.69 23.14 13.90
N LYS A 118 -3.61 23.22 14.69
CA LYS A 118 -3.69 23.53 16.13
C LYS A 118 -4.39 24.85 16.44
N ARG A 119 -4.30 25.84 15.54
CA ARG A 119 -4.97 27.14 15.68
C ARG A 119 -6.49 27.03 15.72
N ASN A 120 -7.04 25.94 15.18
CA ASN A 120 -8.47 25.64 15.13
C ASN A 120 -8.88 24.54 16.12
N GLY A 121 -8.02 24.19 17.08
CA GLY A 121 -8.27 23.05 17.98
C GLY A 121 -8.22 21.69 17.26
N LEU A 122 -7.58 21.62 16.10
CA LEU A 122 -7.49 20.41 15.29
C LEU A 122 -6.09 19.79 15.38
N GLN A 123 -6.02 18.47 15.21
CA GLN A 123 -4.76 17.75 15.17
C GLN A 123 -4.89 16.43 14.42
N PHE A 124 -3.88 16.05 13.64
CA PHE A 124 -3.71 14.68 13.15
C PHE A 124 -2.84 13.87 14.12
N LEU A 125 -3.31 12.66 14.43
CA LEU A 125 -2.64 11.71 15.31
C LEU A 125 -2.26 10.44 14.54
N LEU A 126 -1.07 9.92 14.85
CA LEU A 126 -0.69 8.56 14.48
C LEU A 126 -1.63 7.56 15.17
N GLN A 127 -1.91 6.42 14.53
CA GLN A 127 -2.75 5.37 15.11
C GLN A 127 -2.31 4.97 16.53
N LYS A 128 -1.00 4.85 16.77
CA LYS A 128 -0.43 4.49 18.09
C LYS A 128 -0.82 5.49 19.19
N ASP A 129 -0.98 6.76 18.84
CA ASP A 129 -1.29 7.82 19.79
C ASP A 129 -2.80 7.90 20.05
N LEU A 130 -3.62 7.68 19.02
CA LEU A 130 -5.06 7.47 19.21
C LEU A 130 -5.32 6.26 20.12
N GLN A 131 -4.63 5.13 19.90
CA GLN A 131 -4.78 3.94 20.74
C GLN A 131 -4.51 4.23 22.22
N LYS A 132 -3.48 5.03 22.53
CA LYS A 132 -3.20 5.46 23.91
C LYS A 132 -4.31 6.33 24.48
N LEU A 133 -4.89 7.22 23.69
CA LEU A 133 -5.99 8.09 24.14
C LEU A 133 -7.27 7.30 24.41
N ILE A 134 -7.60 6.34 23.55
CA ILE A 134 -8.75 5.43 23.74
C ILE A 134 -8.58 4.62 25.02
N LYS A 135 -7.42 3.98 25.22
CA LYS A 135 -7.13 3.21 26.45
C LYS A 135 -7.22 4.04 27.73
N LYS A 136 -6.97 5.35 27.65
CA LYS A 136 -7.06 6.29 28.78
C LYS A 136 -8.44 6.93 28.93
N GLY A 137 -9.43 6.56 28.13
CA GLY A 137 -10.77 7.16 28.15
C GLY A 137 -10.78 8.64 27.77
N LYS A 138 -9.81 9.11 26.97
CA LYS A 138 -9.65 10.53 26.61
C LYS A 138 -10.37 10.92 25.31
N ILE A 139 -11.09 10.01 24.68
CA ILE A 139 -11.86 10.26 23.46
C ILE A 139 -13.34 10.33 23.82
N ALA A 140 -13.99 11.42 23.44
CA ALA A 140 -15.36 11.77 23.81
C ALA A 140 -16.40 11.46 22.72
N ASN A 141 -16.00 10.74 21.66
CA ASN A 141 -16.94 10.21 20.66
C ASN A 141 -18.05 9.35 21.32
N GLY A 142 -19.20 9.24 20.65
CA GLY A 142 -20.30 8.41 21.16
C GLY A 142 -19.91 6.93 21.25
N ASN A 143 -20.57 6.17 22.12
CA ASN A 143 -20.23 4.76 22.38
C ASN A 143 -20.14 3.88 21.12
N LYS A 144 -21.02 4.11 20.13
CA LYS A 144 -21.01 3.38 18.85
C LYS A 144 -19.75 3.72 18.01
N GLU A 145 -19.41 5.00 17.94
CA GLU A 145 -18.22 5.49 17.23
C GLU A 145 -16.95 4.99 17.89
N LEU A 146 -16.88 5.02 19.22
CA LEU A 146 -15.71 4.56 19.97
C LEU A 146 -15.44 3.07 19.74
N LYS A 147 -16.47 2.21 19.81
CA LYS A 147 -16.36 0.78 19.47
C LYS A 147 -15.91 0.55 18.03
N TRP A 148 -16.40 1.39 17.10
CA TRP A 148 -15.97 1.30 15.71
C TRP A 148 -14.49 1.69 15.54
N LEU A 149 -14.05 2.78 16.18
CA LEU A 149 -12.65 3.24 16.17
C LEU A 149 -11.70 2.19 16.77
N GLU A 150 -12.07 1.57 17.90
CA GLU A 150 -11.31 0.47 18.52
C GLU A 150 -11.11 -0.69 17.55
N SER A 151 -12.15 -1.05 16.79
CA SER A 151 -12.09 -2.09 15.78
C SER A 151 -11.15 -1.71 14.62
N GLN A 152 -11.14 -0.44 14.19
CA GLN A 152 -10.26 0.02 13.11
C GLN A 152 -8.79 0.02 13.55
N VAL A 153 -8.52 0.53 14.76
CA VAL A 153 -7.16 0.56 15.35
C VAL A 153 -6.63 -0.85 15.56
N LYS A 154 -7.47 -1.81 15.97
CA LYS A 154 -7.06 -3.21 16.14
C LYS A 154 -6.72 -3.90 14.81
N LYS A 155 -7.31 -3.45 13.71
CA LYS A 155 -7.17 -4.02 12.38
C LYS A 155 -6.13 -3.30 11.51
N ASP A 156 -5.47 -2.28 12.04
CA ASP A 156 -4.48 -1.45 11.33
C ASP A 156 -5.03 -0.90 9.99
N VAL A 157 -6.26 -0.38 10.01
CA VAL A 157 -6.98 0.04 8.79
C VAL A 157 -6.59 1.43 8.32
N PHE A 158 -6.39 2.35 9.26
CA PHE A 158 -6.11 3.76 8.98
C PHE A 158 -4.80 4.16 9.65
N ASP A 159 -4.00 4.92 8.92
CA ASP A 159 -2.64 5.23 9.32
C ASP A 159 -2.64 6.48 10.25
N LEU A 160 -3.54 7.43 9.98
CA LEU A 160 -3.71 8.69 10.69
C LEU A 160 -5.17 8.96 11.06
N TYR A 161 -5.40 9.76 12.10
CA TYR A 161 -6.72 10.14 12.59
C TYR A 161 -6.81 11.64 12.86
N ALA A 162 -7.90 12.26 12.40
CA ALA A 162 -8.15 13.68 12.62
C ALA A 162 -8.96 13.90 13.91
N LEU A 163 -8.43 14.75 14.78
CA LEU A 163 -8.95 15.07 16.10
C LEU A 163 -9.41 16.52 16.15
N TYR A 164 -10.54 16.74 16.81
CA TYR A 164 -11.08 18.04 17.16
C TYR A 164 -11.22 18.16 18.68
N GLU A 165 -10.62 19.18 19.27
CA GLU A 165 -10.73 19.48 20.70
C GLU A 165 -11.69 20.66 20.92
N PHE A 166 -12.76 20.38 21.67
CA PHE A 166 -13.77 21.38 22.03
C PHE A 166 -14.16 21.21 23.50
N GLN A 167 -14.17 22.30 24.27
CA GLN A 167 -14.47 22.28 25.71
C GLN A 167 -13.68 21.19 26.48
N GLN A 168 -12.37 21.09 26.22
CA GLN A 168 -11.45 20.09 26.81
C GLN A 168 -11.79 18.63 26.51
N LYS A 169 -12.72 18.37 25.58
CA LYS A 169 -13.07 17.04 25.09
C LYS A 169 -12.50 16.83 23.70
N LYS A 170 -12.00 15.62 23.46
CA LYS A 170 -11.34 15.24 22.20
C LYS A 170 -12.22 14.32 21.40
N TYR A 171 -12.51 14.70 20.16
CA TYR A 171 -13.36 13.94 19.25
C TYR A 171 -12.54 13.56 18.03
N VAL A 172 -12.55 12.29 17.66
CA VAL A 172 -12.12 11.88 16.33
C VAL A 172 -13.24 12.25 15.36
N TYR A 173 -12.90 12.99 14.31
CA TYR A 173 -13.85 13.38 13.26
C TYR A 173 -13.44 12.87 11.88
N GLY A 174 -12.20 12.39 11.73
CA GLY A 174 -11.72 11.87 10.46
C GLY A 174 -10.73 10.72 10.60
N VAL A 175 -10.62 9.97 9.51
CA VAL A 175 -9.73 8.83 9.33
C VAL A 175 -8.97 9.01 8.01
N ILE A 176 -7.68 8.74 8.02
CA ILE A 176 -6.78 9.08 6.92
C ILE A 176 -5.94 7.84 6.58
N GLN A 177 -5.91 7.50 5.31
CA GLN A 177 -4.98 6.52 4.75
C GLN A 177 -3.80 7.26 4.13
N SER A 178 -2.57 6.93 4.50
CA SER A 178 -1.37 7.52 3.92
C SER A 178 -0.55 6.43 3.24
N LYS A 179 -0.33 6.55 1.94
CA LYS A 179 0.37 5.52 1.15
C LYS A 179 1.51 6.15 0.35
N THR A 180 2.72 5.63 0.52
CA THR A 180 3.88 6.05 -0.30
C THR A 180 3.75 5.59 -1.76
N SER A 181 2.93 4.57 -2.02
CA SER A 181 2.51 4.19 -3.37
C SER A 181 1.11 3.57 -3.35
N ILE A 182 0.24 3.99 -4.27
CA ILE A 182 -1.05 3.35 -4.53
C ILE A 182 -0.86 2.40 -5.72
N ARG A 183 -0.60 1.13 -5.42
CA ARG A 183 -0.62 0.04 -6.41
C ARG A 183 -1.94 -0.74 -6.25
N ASP A 184 -1.94 -2.05 -6.50
CA ASP A 184 -3.12 -2.95 -6.41
C ASP A 184 -3.91 -2.93 -5.08
N ARG A 185 -3.38 -2.23 -4.05
CA ARG A 185 -3.94 -2.13 -2.70
C ARG A 185 -5.12 -1.18 -2.56
N VAL A 186 -5.35 -0.23 -3.50
CA VAL A 186 -6.47 0.72 -3.37
C VAL A 186 -7.83 0.03 -3.35
N SER A 187 -7.94 -1.17 -3.94
CA SER A 187 -9.16 -2.00 -3.85
C SER A 187 -9.47 -2.44 -2.42
N ARG A 188 -8.43 -2.71 -1.62
CA ARG A 188 -8.55 -3.09 -0.20
C ARG A 188 -8.75 -1.89 0.71
N ASP A 189 -8.24 -0.72 0.30
CA ASP A 189 -8.30 0.51 1.09
C ASP A 189 -9.63 1.27 0.89
N ARG A 190 -10.28 1.09 -0.28
CA ARG A 190 -11.55 1.75 -0.64
C ARG A 190 -12.72 1.35 0.26
N GLU A 191 -12.93 0.04 0.46
CA GLU A 191 -14.08 -0.44 1.23
C GLU A 191 -14.07 0.06 2.69
N PRO A 192 -12.93 0.00 3.43
CA PRO A 192 -12.85 0.59 4.76
C PRO A 192 -13.15 2.09 4.78
N SER A 193 -12.68 2.85 3.80
CA SER A 193 -12.98 4.28 3.67
C SER A 193 -14.49 4.51 3.47
N MET A 194 -15.13 3.78 2.56
CA MET A 194 -16.58 3.86 2.37
C MET A 194 -17.35 3.51 3.65
N ASN A 195 -16.86 2.56 4.43
CA ASN A 195 -17.47 2.21 5.71
C ASN A 195 -17.29 3.31 6.77
N ALA A 196 -16.18 4.05 6.74
CA ALA A 196 -15.99 5.23 7.59
C ALA A 196 -16.95 6.37 7.24
N MET A 197 -17.18 6.61 5.93
CA MET A 197 -18.15 7.62 5.46
C MET A 197 -19.61 7.30 5.83
N LYS A 198 -19.92 6.04 6.20
CA LYS A 198 -21.21 5.64 6.78
C LYS A 198 -21.31 5.91 8.29
N GLN A 199 -20.18 6.10 8.97
CA GLN A 199 -20.10 6.38 10.42
C GLN A 199 -19.85 7.88 10.71
N PRO A 200 -20.46 8.77 9.91
CA PRO A 200 -20.13 10.20 9.73
C PRO A 200 -18.68 10.66 9.96
N PHE A 201 -17.67 9.87 9.57
CA PHE A 201 -16.27 10.30 9.64
C PHE A 201 -15.80 10.88 8.30
N TRP A 202 -14.99 11.93 8.37
CA TRP A 202 -14.19 12.41 7.26
C TRP A 202 -13.18 11.35 6.83
N SER A 203 -13.42 10.63 5.73
CA SER A 203 -12.48 9.65 5.20
C SER A 203 -11.69 10.19 4.00
N VAL A 204 -10.37 10.20 4.10
CA VAL A 204 -9.47 10.69 3.03
C VAL A 204 -8.24 9.82 2.85
N ALA A 205 -7.56 10.00 1.72
CA ALA A 205 -6.29 9.37 1.45
C ALA A 205 -5.23 10.41 1.04
N VAL A 206 -3.97 10.17 1.43
CA VAL A 206 -2.81 10.99 1.07
C VAL A 206 -1.76 10.09 0.43
N THR A 207 -1.22 10.51 -0.71
CA THR A 207 -0.27 9.71 -1.50
C THR A 207 0.84 10.55 -2.11
N LEU A 208 2.02 9.96 -2.29
CA LEU A 208 3.17 10.67 -2.83
C LEU A 208 3.05 10.93 -4.33
N ASN A 209 2.74 9.89 -5.11
CA ASN A 209 2.86 9.94 -6.58
C ASN A 209 1.58 9.46 -7.26
N GLY A 210 0.94 10.33 -8.04
CA GLY A 210 -0.29 10.12 -8.80
C GLY A 210 -0.17 9.34 -10.11
N ASP A 211 0.99 8.77 -10.47
CA ASP A 211 1.18 8.01 -11.72
C ASP A 211 0.14 6.90 -11.94
N PHE A 212 -0.45 6.38 -10.86
CA PHE A 212 -1.49 5.35 -10.92
C PHE A 212 -2.85 5.89 -11.41
N PHE A 213 -3.07 7.20 -11.44
CA PHE A 213 -4.24 7.86 -12.05
C PHE A 213 -4.15 7.97 -13.57
N LYS A 214 -3.03 7.58 -14.19
CA LYS A 214 -2.90 7.53 -15.66
C LYS A 214 -3.85 6.53 -16.33
N GLY A 215 -4.42 5.60 -15.56
CA GLY A 215 -5.49 4.72 -16.02
C GLY A 215 -6.82 5.06 -15.36
N ASP A 216 -7.91 4.99 -16.11
CA ASP A 216 -9.25 5.43 -15.70
C ASP A 216 -9.75 4.75 -14.42
N LYS A 217 -9.41 3.46 -14.25
CA LYS A 217 -9.86 2.66 -13.11
C LYS A 217 -9.62 3.32 -11.75
N PHE A 218 -8.45 3.92 -11.53
CA PHE A 218 -8.14 4.52 -10.23
C PHE A 218 -8.88 5.84 -10.03
N ASN A 219 -9.09 6.62 -11.09
CA ASN A 219 -9.93 7.84 -11.02
C ASN A 219 -11.36 7.47 -10.63
N GLU A 220 -11.93 6.45 -11.29
CA GLU A 220 -13.28 5.96 -11.00
C GLU A 220 -13.40 5.39 -9.58
N MET A 221 -12.36 4.73 -9.06
CA MET A 221 -12.37 4.24 -7.67
C MET A 221 -12.45 5.37 -6.64
N VAL A 222 -11.84 6.52 -6.93
CA VAL A 222 -11.85 7.70 -6.06
C VAL A 222 -13.14 8.49 -6.24
N ASN A 223 -13.46 8.89 -7.47
CA ASN A 223 -14.56 9.79 -7.80
C ASN A 223 -15.91 9.09 -7.88
N GLY A 224 -15.93 7.80 -8.24
CA GLY A 224 -17.15 7.05 -8.54
C GLY A 224 -17.73 7.43 -9.90
N GLY A 225 -19.04 7.23 -10.08
CA GLY A 225 -19.76 7.63 -11.29
C GLY A 225 -19.77 6.60 -12.42
N THR A 226 -19.27 5.38 -12.20
CA THR A 226 -19.28 4.30 -13.21
C THR A 226 -20.10 3.08 -12.77
N THR A 227 -20.37 2.15 -13.69
CA THR A 227 -21.11 0.92 -13.38
C THR A 227 -20.35 0.03 -12.38
N GLU A 228 -19.00 -0.02 -12.48
CA GLU A 228 -18.15 -0.75 -11.52
C GLU A 228 -18.03 0.03 -10.19
N PHE A 229 -17.90 1.36 -10.25
CA PHE A 229 -17.72 2.22 -9.08
C PHE A 229 -18.82 3.29 -8.98
N GLN A 230 -19.98 2.89 -8.48
CA GLN A 230 -21.15 3.81 -8.41
C GLN A 230 -20.96 5.00 -7.46
N GLN A 231 -20.19 4.82 -6.38
CA GLN A 231 -19.95 5.85 -5.36
C GLN A 231 -18.47 6.17 -5.24
N ASN A 232 -18.16 7.37 -4.77
CA ASN A 232 -16.79 7.76 -4.44
C ASN A 232 -16.20 6.87 -3.33
N GLY A 233 -14.89 6.64 -3.40
CA GLY A 233 -14.16 5.85 -2.41
C GLY A 233 -13.77 6.66 -1.17
N TRP A 234 -13.59 7.97 -1.31
CA TRP A 234 -13.14 8.88 -0.25
C TRP A 234 -13.82 10.24 -0.41
N HIS A 235 -13.82 11.05 0.65
CA HIS A 235 -14.20 12.47 0.53
C HIS A 235 -13.17 13.26 -0.27
N GLY A 236 -11.90 12.87 -0.19
CA GLY A 236 -10.79 13.49 -0.90
C GLY A 236 -9.55 12.60 -0.94
N MET A 237 -8.79 12.74 -2.02
CA MET A 237 -7.51 12.10 -2.26
C MET A 237 -6.47 13.18 -2.54
N TYR A 238 -5.46 13.29 -1.68
CA TYR A 238 -4.44 14.34 -1.75
C TYR A 238 -3.13 13.74 -2.26
N VAL A 239 -2.56 14.32 -3.30
CA VAL A 239 -1.47 13.75 -4.08
C VAL A 239 -0.35 14.76 -4.20
N LEU A 240 0.87 14.40 -3.80
CA LEU A 240 1.99 15.35 -3.80
C LEU A 240 2.63 15.56 -5.19
N SER A 241 2.51 14.60 -6.12
CA SER A 241 3.16 14.69 -7.42
C SER A 241 2.42 13.97 -8.55
N ASN A 242 2.74 14.32 -9.80
CA ASN A 242 2.35 13.59 -11.02
C ASN A 242 0.84 13.35 -11.18
N THR A 243 0.02 14.33 -10.82
CA THR A 243 -1.42 14.35 -11.11
C THR A 243 -1.86 15.78 -11.40
N THR A 244 -3.09 15.91 -11.90
CA THR A 244 -3.84 17.16 -11.90
C THR A 244 -5.04 17.04 -10.96
N ASN A 245 -5.66 18.17 -10.62
CA ASN A 245 -6.93 18.15 -9.90
C ASN A 245 -8.02 17.54 -10.78
N ASP A 246 -8.78 16.60 -10.21
CA ASP A 246 -9.92 15.97 -10.86
C ASP A 246 -10.96 15.54 -9.82
N ASP A 247 -12.08 16.27 -9.76
CA ASP A 247 -13.15 16.11 -8.77
C ASP A 247 -12.65 16.01 -7.32
N ARG A 248 -12.46 14.80 -6.78
CA ARG A 248 -12.00 14.55 -5.39
C ARG A 248 -10.52 14.23 -5.30
N ILE A 249 -9.80 14.25 -6.41
CA ILE A 249 -8.35 14.09 -6.52
C ILE A 249 -7.76 15.49 -6.53
N TYR A 250 -6.89 15.77 -5.56
CA TYR A 250 -6.29 17.07 -5.36
C TYR A 250 -4.77 16.95 -5.38
N LEU A 251 -4.12 17.71 -6.27
CA LEU A 251 -2.70 17.99 -6.21
C LEU A 251 -2.46 18.96 -5.04
N VAL A 252 -1.56 18.58 -4.13
CA VAL A 252 -1.20 19.39 -2.96
C VAL A 252 0.24 19.87 -3.04
N ASP A 253 0.51 20.99 -2.39
CA ASP A 253 1.85 21.51 -2.17
C ASP A 253 2.60 20.74 -1.07
N ASP A 254 3.85 21.11 -0.84
CA ASP A 254 4.70 20.53 0.21
C ASP A 254 4.19 20.83 1.63
N GLN A 255 3.43 21.93 1.80
CA GLN A 255 2.78 22.30 3.06
C GLN A 255 1.44 21.59 3.29
N LEU A 256 0.95 20.82 2.32
CA LEU A 256 -0.35 20.16 2.34
C LEU A 256 -1.50 21.16 2.64
N SER A 257 -1.41 22.37 2.12
CA SER A 257 -2.29 23.51 2.46
C SER A 257 -3.77 23.16 2.24
N LEU A 258 -4.08 22.56 1.09
CA LEU A 258 -5.46 22.19 0.77
C LEU A 258 -6.00 21.08 1.69
N LEU A 259 -5.15 20.15 2.13
CA LEU A 259 -5.53 19.13 3.11
C LEU A 259 -5.88 19.78 4.46
N VAL A 260 -5.13 20.80 4.87
CA VAL A 260 -5.42 21.60 6.07
C VAL A 260 -6.77 22.30 5.94
N ASP A 261 -7.01 23.00 4.84
CA ASP A 261 -8.25 23.75 4.61
C ASP A 261 -9.47 22.80 4.62
N HIS A 262 -9.37 21.68 3.91
CA HIS A 262 -10.43 20.67 3.88
C HIS A 262 -10.64 20.00 5.24
N ALA A 263 -9.58 19.81 6.04
CA ALA A 263 -9.69 19.28 7.40
C ALA A 263 -10.45 20.23 8.33
N ILE A 264 -10.28 21.55 8.16
CA ILE A 264 -11.01 22.58 8.90
C ILE A 264 -12.49 22.60 8.48
N GLN A 265 -12.78 22.56 7.18
CA GLN A 265 -14.16 22.47 6.68
C GLN A 265 -14.86 21.20 7.19
N ALA A 266 -14.16 20.06 7.16
CA ALA A 266 -14.66 18.79 7.66
C ALA A 266 -15.00 18.85 9.17
N SER A 267 -14.17 19.50 9.99
CA SER A 267 -14.46 19.60 11.43
C SER A 267 -15.69 20.45 11.72
N GLN A 268 -15.93 21.50 10.92
CA GLN A 268 -17.14 22.34 11.04
C GLN A 268 -18.39 21.50 10.75
N VAL A 269 -18.37 20.70 9.69
CA VAL A 269 -19.52 19.85 9.30
C VAL A 269 -19.73 18.68 10.26
N PHE A 270 -18.66 18.14 10.85
CA PHE A 270 -18.76 17.12 11.90
C PHE A 270 -19.57 17.58 13.12
N THR A 271 -19.65 18.90 13.39
CA THR A 271 -20.51 19.41 14.47
C THR A 271 -22.00 19.29 14.17
N SER A 272 -22.42 19.37 12.89
CA SER A 272 -23.83 19.25 12.48
C SER A 272 -24.24 17.83 12.09
N ARG A 273 -23.28 16.97 11.71
CA ARG A 273 -23.36 15.51 11.42
C ARG A 273 -24.32 15.05 10.33
N GLN A 274 -25.47 15.70 10.13
CA GLN A 274 -26.53 15.27 9.22
C GLN A 274 -26.10 15.28 7.75
N THR A 275 -25.16 16.16 7.39
CA THR A 275 -24.67 16.30 6.01
C THR A 275 -23.35 15.57 5.77
N PHE A 276 -22.76 14.94 6.80
CA PHE A 276 -21.47 14.27 6.68
C PHE A 276 -21.61 12.83 6.16
N THR A 277 -22.06 12.74 4.91
CA THR A 277 -22.21 11.48 4.16
C THR A 277 -21.13 11.38 3.08
N SER A 278 -21.04 10.23 2.39
CA SER A 278 -20.12 10.07 1.25
C SER A 278 -20.24 11.16 0.18
N LYS A 279 -21.40 11.81 0.07
CA LYS A 279 -21.64 12.92 -0.87
C LYS A 279 -20.90 14.20 -0.47
N TRP A 280 -20.54 14.36 0.81
CA TRP A 280 -19.85 15.55 1.28
C TRP A 280 -18.52 15.74 0.53
N LYS A 281 -18.24 16.98 0.15
CA LYS A 281 -17.03 17.39 -0.55
C LYS A 281 -16.66 18.78 -0.05
N ALA A 282 -15.39 18.96 0.27
CA ALA A 282 -14.86 20.28 0.59
C ALA A 282 -14.89 21.19 -0.65
N GLN A 283 -14.98 22.50 -0.42
CA GLN A 283 -14.99 23.54 -1.44
C GLN A 283 -13.63 24.22 -1.51
#